data_AF-A0A5E4CCC1-F1
#
_entry.id   AF-A0A5E4CCC1-F1
#
_cell.length_a   1.000
_cell.length_b   1.000
_cell.length_c   1.000
_cell.angle_alpha   90.00
_cell.angle_beta   90.00
_cell.angle_gamma   90.00
#
_symmetry.space_group_name_H-M   'P 1'
#
loop_
_entity.id
_entity.type
_entity.pdbx_description
1 polymer ?
#
loop_
_entity_poly.entity_id
_entity_poly.type
_entity_poly.pdbx_seq_one_letter_code
_entity_poly.pdbx_strand_id
1 'polypeptide(L)' 'MADKSKFIEYIDDALEKSKETALSRLFFTYQGIPYPVTMCTSETFQAMDTFEARSDDIVLASYPKC' A
#
# COMPACT_ATOMS: atom_id res chain seq x y z
N MET A 1 -15.10 15.41 9.93
CA MET A 1 -15.49 15.08 8.54
C MET A 1 -14.53 15.64 7.48
N ALA A 2 -13.25 15.92 7.79
CA ALA A 2 -12.31 16.55 6.84
C ALA A 2 -11.26 15.58 6.24
N ASP A 3 -11.15 14.36 6.76
CA ASP A 3 -10.04 13.45 6.40
C ASP A 3 -10.40 12.42 5.32
N LYS A 4 -11.70 12.25 5.04
CA LYS A 4 -12.18 11.32 4.02
C LYS A 4 -11.79 11.75 2.59
N SER A 5 -11.52 13.04 2.37
CA SER A 5 -11.21 13.61 1.05
C SER A 5 -9.82 13.22 0.56
N LYS A 6 -8.80 13.37 1.40
CA LYS A 6 -7.39 13.17 0.99
C LYS A 6 -7.05 11.73 0.68
N PHE A 7 -7.63 10.79 1.43
CA PHE A 7 -7.43 9.37 1.16
C PHE A 7 -8.08 8.97 -0.18
N ILE A 8 -9.28 9.47 -0.46
CA ILE A 8 -9.96 9.21 -1.74
C ILE A 8 -9.14 9.80 -2.89
N GLU A 9 -8.69 11.05 -2.77
CA GLU A 9 -7.82 11.71 -3.76
C GLU A 9 -6.53 10.93 -4.02
N TYR A 10 -5.90 10.39 -2.96
CA TYR A 10 -4.71 9.55 -3.10
C TYR A 10 -5.00 8.24 -3.85
N ILE A 11 -6.13 7.59 -3.55
CA ILE A 11 -6.54 6.37 -4.26
C ILE A 11 -6.86 6.67 -5.73
N ASP A 12 -7.52 7.78 -6.01
CA ASP A 12 -7.86 8.20 -7.37
C ASP A 12 -6.58 8.51 -8.18
N ASP A 13 -5.60 9.20 -7.59
CA ASP A 13 -4.30 9.48 -8.22
C ASP A 13 -3.49 8.18 -8.47
N ALA A 14 -3.46 7.26 -7.49
CA ALA A 14 -2.83 5.95 -7.65
C ALA A 14 -3.51 5.12 -8.76
N LEU A 15 -4.84 5.20 -8.86
CA LEU A 15 -5.61 4.53 -9.92
C LEU A 15 -5.31 5.14 -11.29
N GLU A 16 -5.25 6.46 -11.41
CA GLU A 16 -4.96 7.14 -12.68
C GLU A 16 -3.57 6.77 -13.20
N LYS A 17 -2.55 6.83 -12.34
CA LYS A 17 -1.17 6.41 -12.67
C LYS A 17 -1.08 4.94 -13.12
N SER A 18 -1.97 4.09 -12.63
CA SER A 18 -2.01 2.68 -13.01
C SER A 18 -2.51 2.47 -14.45
N LYS A 19 -3.40 3.33 -14.96
CA LYS A 19 -3.99 3.19 -16.32
C LYS A 19 -2.95 3.36 -17.42
N GLU A 20 -1.96 4.23 -17.20
CA GLU A 20 -0.90 4.52 -18.17
C GLU A 20 0.27 3.53 -18.11
N THR A 21 0.28 2.65 -17.10
CA THR A 21 1.39 1.75 -16.82
C THR A 21 1.05 0.32 -17.27
N ALA A 22 1.98 -0.32 -17.99
CA ALA A 22 1.82 -1.72 -18.38
C ALA A 22 1.64 -2.63 -17.16
N LEU A 23 0.75 -3.63 -17.23
CA LEU A 23 0.47 -4.56 -16.12
C LEU A 23 1.74 -5.19 -15.50
N SER A 24 2.73 -5.51 -16.32
CA SER A 24 4.01 -6.08 -15.88
C SER A 24 4.87 -5.14 -15.04
N ARG A 25 4.58 -3.84 -15.05
CA ARG A 25 5.26 -2.80 -14.29
C ARG A 25 4.43 -2.27 -13.11
N LEU A 26 3.17 -2.71 -12.98
CA LEU A 26 2.29 -2.31 -11.88
C LEU A 26 2.61 -3.02 -10.57
N PHE A 27 3.34 -4.14 -10.63
CA PHE A 27 3.64 -4.95 -9.47
C PHE A 27 5.14 -5.14 -9.31
N PHE A 28 5.59 -5.08 -8.07
CA PHE A 28 6.88 -5.64 -7.66
C PHE A 28 6.64 -6.82 -6.73
N THR A 29 7.63 -7.69 -6.61
CA THR A 29 7.55 -8.86 -5.74
C THR A 29 8.39 -8.64 -4.48
N TYR A 30 7.78 -8.81 -3.31
CA TYR A 30 8.47 -8.83 -2.02
C TYR A 30 8.20 -10.17 -1.34
N GLN A 31 9.26 -10.91 -0.99
CA GLN A 31 9.17 -12.25 -0.41
C GLN A 31 8.22 -13.20 -1.16
N GLY A 32 8.19 -13.11 -2.50
CA GLY A 32 7.34 -13.95 -3.36
C GLY A 32 5.90 -13.46 -3.54
N ILE A 33 5.49 -12.38 -2.87
CA ILE A 33 4.13 -11.82 -2.95
C ILE A 33 4.13 -10.57 -3.86
N PRO A 34 3.19 -10.44 -4.82
CA PRO A 34 3.08 -9.26 -5.67
C PRO A 34 2.37 -8.10 -4.95
N TYR A 35 2.98 -6.91 -4.98
CA TYR A 35 2.42 -5.69 -4.40
C TYR A 35 2.35 -4.56 -5.42
N PRO A 36 1.31 -3.71 -5.39
CA PRO A 36 1.14 -2.62 -6.33
C PRO A 36 2.18 -1.51 -6.09
N VAL A 37 2.95 -1.14 -7.12
CA VAL A 37 4.00 -0.10 -7.05
C VAL A 37 3.44 1.30 -6.77
N THR A 38 2.13 1.51 -6.97
CA THR A 38 1.47 2.80 -6.77
C THR A 38 1.24 3.11 -5.29
N MET A 39 1.22 2.09 -4.42
CA MET A 39 0.93 2.23 -2.99
C MET A 39 1.97 1.59 -2.08
N CYS A 40 2.77 0.66 -2.60
CA CYS A 40 3.76 -0.09 -1.83
C CYS A 40 5.15 0.13 -2.41
N THR A 41 6.16 0.18 -1.55
CA THR A 41 7.57 0.26 -1.95
C THR A 41 8.41 -0.74 -1.18
N SER A 42 9.52 -1.19 -1.76
CA SER A 42 10.42 -2.15 -1.10
C SER A 42 11.05 -1.55 0.16
N GLU A 43 11.35 -0.25 0.14
CA GLU A 43 11.96 0.48 1.25
C GLU A 43 11.02 0.53 2.45
N THR A 44 9.72 0.75 2.20
CA THR A 44 8.71 0.75 3.26
C THR A 44 8.65 -0.62 3.93
N PHE A 45 8.66 -1.70 3.16
CA PHE A 45 8.63 -3.05 3.71
C PHE A 45 9.90 -3.44 4.46
N GLN A 46 11.06 -3.00 3.99
CA GLN A 46 12.32 -3.16 4.74
C GLN A 46 12.28 -2.39 6.07
N ALA A 47 11.72 -1.18 6.09
CA ALA A 47 11.57 -0.42 7.33
C ALA A 47 10.62 -1.12 8.33
N MET A 48 9.59 -1.84 7.82
CA MET A 48 8.69 -2.62 8.67
C MET A 48 9.40 -3.76 9.43
N ASP A 49 10.54 -4.25 8.96
CA ASP A 49 11.32 -5.28 9.69
C ASP A 49 11.83 -4.75 11.05
N THR A 50 11.95 -3.44 11.19
CA THR A 50 12.33 -2.75 12.44
C THR A 50 11.14 -2.11 13.16
N PHE A 51 9.91 -2.38 12.71
CA PHE A 51 8.71 -1.84 13.35
C PHE A 51 8.51 -2.48 14.74
N GLU A 52 8.48 -1.64 15.77
CA GLU A 52 8.23 -2.05 17.14
C GLU A 52 6.77 -1.77 17.53
N ALA A 53 5.98 -2.82 17.68
CA ALA A 53 4.63 -2.71 18.20
C ALA A 53 4.65 -2.48 19.73
N ARG A 54 3.73 -1.64 20.22
CA ARG A 54 3.50 -1.46 21.66
C ARG A 54 2.48 -2.47 22.17
N SER A 55 2.49 -2.72 23.47
CA SER A 55 1.58 -3.68 24.10
C SER A 55 0.10 -3.34 23.98
N ASP A 56 -0.22 -2.06 23.73
CA ASP A 56 -1.56 -1.51 23.62
C ASP A 56 -1.97 -1.16 22.17
N ASP A 57 -1.11 -1.43 21.18
CA ASP A 57 -1.45 -1.23 19.77
C ASP A 57 -2.49 -2.27 19.30
N ILE A 58 -3.45 -1.82 18.50
CA ILE A 58 -4.47 -2.68 17.87
C ILE A 58 -4.20 -2.72 16.36
N VAL A 59 -3.98 -3.92 15.83
CA VAL A 59 -3.76 -4.14 14.39
C VAL A 59 -5.03 -4.71 13.75
N LEU A 60 -5.56 -4.01 12.74
CA LEU A 60 -6.60 -4.52 11.87
C LEU A 60 -5.96 -5.04 10.59
N ALA A 61 -6.06 -6.35 10.36
CA ALA A 61 -5.56 -7.00 9.16
C ALA A 61 -6.72 -7.58 8.35
N SER A 62 -6.74 -7.30 7.05
CA SER A 62 -7.66 -7.91 6.09
C SER A 62 -6.99 -8.04 4.73
N TYR A 63 -7.51 -8.93 3.90
CA TYR A 63 -7.16 -8.93 2.49
C TYR A 63 -7.86 -7.75 1.81
N PRO A 64 -7.23 -7.08 0.82
CA PRO A 64 -7.88 -5.96 0.14
C PRO A 64 -9.27 -6.35 -0.36
N LYS A 65 -10.24 -5.45 -0.15
CA LYS A 65 -11.67 -5.57 -0.55
C LYS A 65 -12.56 -6.49 0.32
N CYS A 66 -12.06 -6.99 1.46
CA CYS A 66 -12.89 -7.57 2.52
C CYS A 66 -13.85 -6.55 3.15
#